data_AF-A0A7C2DN35-F1
#
_entry.id   AF-A0A7C2DN35-F1
#
_cell.length_a   1.000
_cell.length_b   1.000
_cell.length_c   1.000
_cell.angle_alpha   90.00
_cell.angle_beta   90.00
_cell.angle_gamma   90.00
#
_symmetry.space_group_name_H-M   'P 1'
#
loop_
_entity.id
_entity.type
_entity.pdbx_description
1 polymer ?
#
loop_
_entity_poly.entity_id
_entity_poly.type
_entity_poly.pdbx_seq_one_letter_code
_entity_poly.pdbx_strand_id
1 'polypeptide(L)'
;MTLAIALAVATVACTTNRQEPAEPTMGGGMTGTPGAPPATSVDLASGGPALQQALTALLQEHEYLAGIAVSQGVANGLDSPQFQAAAEALGANSQALADAVASVYGDEAGKAFLPLCEKHIGFFVNYTKGLATGDDALARRSVKQLDAYRTDFGAFIESATEGRLTTEQVADALRPHVESTLAAIDAVVTGEGGNPFELLREAAGHMPMIATALAGAIADQFPERYTA
;
A
#
# COMPACT_ATOMS: atom_id res chain seq x y z
N MET A 1 24.16 33.84 -7.42
CA MET A 1 24.88 33.73 -6.14
C MET A 1 25.08 32.25 -5.89
N THR A 2 26.24 31.73 -6.26
CA THR A 2 26.56 30.30 -6.26
C THR A 2 27.15 29.95 -4.90
N LEU A 3 26.57 28.99 -4.18
CA LEU A 3 27.21 28.44 -2.98
C LEU A 3 27.18 26.91 -3.05
N ALA A 4 28.36 26.35 -3.29
CA ALA A 4 28.69 24.95 -3.13
C ALA A 4 29.39 24.77 -1.78
N ILE A 5 28.96 23.81 -0.96
CA ILE A 5 29.67 23.32 0.25
C ILE A 5 29.31 21.83 0.35
N ALA A 6 30.13 20.93 -0.19
CA ALA A 6 31.32 20.29 0.41
C ALA A 6 30.97 19.17 1.41
N LEU A 7 31.17 17.95 0.89
CA LEU A 7 31.15 16.63 1.52
C LEU A 7 32.29 16.50 2.55
N ALA A 8 31.99 15.99 3.76
CA ALA A 8 33.00 15.52 4.71
C ALA A 8 32.62 14.15 5.26
N VAL A 9 33.36 13.14 4.81
CA VAL A 9 33.39 11.78 5.33
C VAL A 9 34.33 11.77 6.53
N ALA A 10 33.87 11.27 7.69
CA ALA A 10 34.73 10.99 8.83
C ALA A 10 34.50 9.54 9.31
N THR A 11 35.43 8.67 8.92
CA THR A 11 35.62 7.33 9.47
C THR A 11 36.33 7.41 10.83
N VAL A 12 35.74 6.85 11.88
CA VAL A 12 36.44 6.62 13.16
C VAL A 12 36.71 5.12 13.31
N ALA A 13 38.00 4.78 13.38
CA ALA A 13 38.51 3.44 13.62
C ALA A 13 38.72 3.18 15.13
N CYS A 14 38.55 1.92 15.50
CA CYS A 14 38.64 1.35 16.85
C CYS A 14 40.00 1.56 17.54
N THR A 15 39.99 1.74 18.87
CA THR A 15 41.01 1.18 19.78
C THR A 15 40.38 0.79 21.14
N THR A 16 40.95 -0.24 21.76
CA THR A 16 40.34 -1.12 22.77
C THR A 16 40.99 -1.00 24.16
N ASN A 17 40.16 -1.25 25.19
CA ASN A 17 40.43 -1.73 26.56
C ASN A 17 41.08 -0.82 27.63
N ARG A 18 40.36 -0.64 28.76
CA ARG A 18 40.83 -1.03 30.10
C ARG A 18 39.69 -1.13 31.15
N GLN A 19 39.36 -2.38 31.51
CA GLN A 19 39.11 -2.97 32.84
C GLN A 19 38.23 -2.26 33.91
N GLU A 20 37.13 -2.93 34.27
CA GLU A 20 36.24 -2.68 35.44
C GLU A 20 36.83 -3.16 36.79
N PRO A 21 36.20 -2.76 37.90
CA PRO A 21 35.66 -3.77 38.82
C PRO A 21 34.19 -3.55 39.26
N ALA A 22 33.49 -4.68 39.47
CA ALA A 22 32.15 -4.93 40.05
C ALA A 22 31.99 -4.41 41.51
N GLU A 23 30.84 -4.22 42.19
CA GLU A 23 29.37 -4.44 42.11
C GLU A 23 28.74 -3.69 43.36
N PRO A 24 27.43 -3.69 43.79
CA PRO A 24 26.25 -4.47 43.37
C PRO A 24 24.86 -3.74 43.26
N THR A 25 24.01 -4.30 42.39
CA THR A 25 22.55 -4.63 42.50
C THR A 25 21.38 -3.62 42.67
N MET A 26 20.31 -3.96 41.91
CA MET A 26 18.85 -3.65 42.00
C MET A 26 18.28 -2.36 41.38
N GLY A 27 17.53 -2.51 40.28
CA GLY A 27 16.54 -1.53 39.81
C GLY A 27 16.04 -1.84 38.39
N GLY A 28 14.80 -2.29 38.25
CA GLY A 28 14.22 -2.78 36.99
C GLY A 28 13.97 -1.70 35.92
N GLY A 29 13.72 -2.18 34.69
CA GLY A 29 13.27 -1.33 33.60
C GLY A 29 13.47 -1.97 32.22
N MET A 30 12.49 -2.76 31.79
CA MET A 30 12.35 -3.24 30.41
C MET A 30 12.61 -2.10 29.41
N THR A 31 13.63 -2.24 28.57
CA THR A 31 13.78 -1.49 27.32
C THR A 31 13.87 -2.48 26.16
N GLY A 32 12.76 -3.18 25.92
CA GLY A 32 12.50 -3.77 24.62
C GLY A 32 11.78 -2.71 23.79
N THR A 33 12.46 -2.14 22.81
CA THR A 33 11.80 -1.45 21.70
C THR A 33 10.79 -2.43 21.10
N PRO A 34 9.50 -2.08 20.93
CA PRO A 34 8.59 -2.94 20.20
C PRO A 34 9.09 -2.98 18.76
N GLY A 35 9.71 -4.09 18.36
CA GLY A 35 9.89 -4.41 16.95
C GLY A 35 8.50 -4.46 16.33
N ALA A 36 8.33 -3.81 15.18
CA ALA A 36 7.16 -4.01 14.36
C ALA A 36 6.93 -5.53 14.21
N PRO A 37 5.71 -6.04 14.45
CA PRO A 37 5.45 -7.45 14.27
C PRO A 37 5.78 -7.83 12.82
N PRO A 38 6.39 -9.00 12.57
CA PRO A 38 6.61 -9.46 11.21
C PRO A 38 5.25 -9.53 10.52
N ALA A 39 5.16 -9.01 9.28
CA ALA A 39 4.05 -9.28 8.40
C ALA A 39 3.89 -10.80 8.35
N THR A 40 2.85 -11.31 9.01
CA THR A 40 2.65 -12.75 9.14
C THR A 40 2.26 -13.22 7.75
N SER A 41 3.11 -14.01 7.10
CA SER A 41 2.81 -14.60 5.80
C SER A 41 1.58 -15.49 5.97
N VAL A 42 0.41 -14.96 5.64
CA VAL A 42 -0.83 -15.74 5.69
C VAL A 42 -0.71 -16.81 4.61
N ASP A 43 -0.78 -18.08 5.01
CA ASP A 43 -0.82 -19.18 4.04
C ASP A 43 -2.17 -19.16 3.33
N LEU A 44 -2.17 -18.48 2.19
CA LEU A 44 -3.36 -18.35 1.35
C LEU A 44 -3.85 -19.70 0.85
N ALA A 45 -3.04 -20.77 0.85
CA ALA A 45 -3.46 -22.09 0.38
C ALA A 45 -4.50 -22.78 1.28
N SER A 46 -4.96 -22.15 2.37
CA SER A 46 -5.91 -22.72 3.33
C SER A 46 -7.37 -22.23 3.13
N GLY A 47 -8.08 -22.73 2.12
CA GLY A 47 -9.53 -22.52 1.98
C GLY A 47 -9.98 -21.12 1.52
N GLY A 48 -11.19 -21.03 0.97
CA GLY A 48 -11.77 -19.80 0.43
C GLY A 48 -11.95 -18.67 1.46
N PRO A 49 -12.51 -18.94 2.66
CA PRO A 49 -12.66 -17.92 3.69
C PRO A 49 -11.34 -17.34 4.22
N ALA A 50 -10.27 -18.13 4.33
CA ALA A 50 -8.98 -17.61 4.80
C ALA A 50 -8.31 -16.75 3.73
N LEU A 51 -8.38 -17.15 2.45
CA LEU A 51 -7.95 -16.33 1.32
C LEU A 51 -8.68 -14.97 1.31
N GLN A 52 -10.01 -14.99 1.47
CA GLN A 52 -10.81 -13.76 1.53
C GLN A 52 -10.39 -12.85 2.69
N GLN A 53 -10.18 -13.41 3.89
CA GLN A 53 -9.74 -12.65 5.07
C GLN A 53 -8.36 -12.02 4.86
N ALA A 54 -7.42 -12.79 4.31
CA ALA A 54 -6.07 -12.33 4.05
C ALA A 54 -6.03 -11.23 2.98
N LEU A 55 -6.75 -11.41 1.87
CA LEU A 55 -6.89 -10.37 0.85
C LEU A 55 -7.56 -9.12 1.42
N THR A 56 -8.58 -9.28 2.27
CA THR A 56 -9.22 -8.14 2.94
C THR A 56 -8.22 -7.37 3.79
N ALA A 57 -7.43 -8.07 4.61
CA ALA A 57 -6.43 -7.44 5.47
C ALA A 57 -5.38 -6.68 4.64
N LEU A 58 -4.81 -7.32 3.62
CA LEU A 58 -3.79 -6.71 2.76
C LEU A 58 -4.32 -5.47 2.03
N LEU A 59 -5.52 -5.57 1.43
CA LEU A 59 -6.11 -4.48 0.67
C LEU A 59 -6.55 -3.30 1.57
N GLN A 60 -7.09 -3.57 2.75
CA GLN A 60 -7.41 -2.51 3.72
C GLN A 60 -6.16 -1.81 4.23
N GLU A 61 -5.14 -2.59 4.57
CA GLU A 61 -3.84 -2.04 4.99
C GLU A 61 -3.22 -1.20 3.87
N HIS A 62 -3.31 -1.66 2.61
CA HIS A 62 -2.87 -0.90 1.45
C HIS A 62 -3.50 0.49 1.39
N GLU A 63 -4.83 0.56 1.55
CA GLU A 63 -5.55 1.84 1.49
C GLU A 63 -5.17 2.76 2.64
N TYR A 64 -5.08 2.24 3.87
CA TYR A 64 -4.65 3.06 5.00
C TYR A 64 -3.20 3.55 4.86
N LEU A 65 -2.28 2.70 4.38
CA LEU A 65 -0.89 3.08 4.14
C LEU A 65 -0.79 4.14 3.03
N ALA A 66 -1.61 4.04 1.98
CA ALA A 66 -1.70 5.06 0.93
C ALA A 66 -2.20 6.40 1.50
N GLY A 67 -3.26 6.40 2.31
CA GLY A 67 -3.76 7.60 2.99
C GLY A 67 -2.73 8.22 3.95
N ILE A 68 -1.97 7.40 4.66
CA ILE A 68 -0.86 7.87 5.51
C ILE A 68 0.23 8.51 4.64
N ALA A 69 0.66 7.86 3.55
CA ALA A 69 1.68 8.41 2.66
C ALA A 69 1.24 9.76 2.06
N VAL A 70 0.00 9.88 1.60
CA VAL A 70 -0.58 11.16 1.14
C VAL A 70 -0.52 12.22 2.24
N SER A 71 -1.00 11.89 3.44
CA SER A 71 -1.04 12.82 4.57
C SER A 71 0.36 13.29 4.98
N GLN A 72 1.34 12.37 5.03
CA GLN A 72 2.73 12.73 5.33
C GLN A 72 3.36 13.57 4.20
N GLY A 73 3.06 13.24 2.94
CA GLY A 73 3.54 13.99 1.78
C GLY A 73 3.02 15.43 1.75
N VAL A 74 1.75 15.64 2.10
CA VAL A 74 1.14 16.97 2.18
C VAL A 74 1.64 17.75 3.39
N ALA A 75 1.70 17.12 4.57
CA ALA A 75 2.06 17.80 5.82
C ALA A 75 3.56 18.10 5.95
N ASN A 76 4.42 17.19 5.47
CA ASN A 76 5.87 17.26 5.69
C ASN A 76 6.69 17.38 4.39
N GLY A 77 6.07 17.18 3.22
CA GLY A 77 6.75 17.15 1.92
C GLY A 77 7.23 15.76 1.52
N LEU A 78 7.37 15.54 0.20
CA LEU A 78 7.74 14.25 -0.40
C LEU A 78 9.20 13.82 -0.14
N ASP A 79 10.07 14.75 0.26
CA ASP A 79 11.46 14.44 0.64
C ASP A 79 11.61 14.18 2.15
N SER A 80 10.51 14.22 2.91
CA SER A 80 10.56 14.05 4.37
C SER A 80 10.79 12.59 4.78
N PRO A 81 11.50 12.35 5.90
CA PRO A 81 11.63 11.00 6.46
C PRO A 81 10.29 10.32 6.77
N GLN A 82 9.27 11.10 7.13
CA GLN A 82 7.92 10.61 7.43
C GLN A 82 7.23 10.09 6.18
N PHE A 83 7.32 10.83 5.07
CA PHE A 83 6.80 10.36 3.79
C PHE A 83 7.56 9.12 3.31
N GLN A 84 8.89 9.12 3.40
CA GLN A 84 9.71 7.98 2.99
C GLN A 84 9.36 6.71 3.76
N ALA A 85 9.22 6.80 5.08
CA ALA A 85 8.80 5.66 5.91
C ALA A 85 7.39 5.16 5.54
N ALA A 86 6.45 6.07 5.27
CA ALA A 86 5.10 5.69 4.84
C ALA A 86 5.09 5.04 3.45
N ALA A 87 5.89 5.57 2.51
CA ALA A 87 6.04 5.02 1.16
C ALA A 87 6.72 3.64 1.18
N GLU A 88 7.71 3.43 2.05
CA GLU A 88 8.34 2.13 2.25
C GLU A 88 7.35 1.09 2.78
N ALA A 89 6.54 1.46 3.79
CA ALA A 89 5.51 0.58 4.32
C ALA A 89 4.45 0.24 3.25
N LEU A 90 4.00 1.22 2.47
CA LEU A 90 3.10 1.00 1.35
C LEU A 90 3.71 0.06 0.30
N GLY A 91 4.98 0.26 -0.05
CA GLY A 91 5.71 -0.61 -0.98
C GLY A 91 5.85 -2.05 -0.48
N ALA A 92 6.12 -2.23 0.83
CA ALA A 92 6.16 -3.56 1.44
C ALA A 92 4.80 -4.27 1.38
N ASN A 93 3.69 -3.54 1.60
CA ASN A 93 2.35 -4.09 1.45
C ASN A 93 2.01 -4.40 -0.04
N SER A 94 2.42 -3.55 -1.00
CA SER A 94 2.33 -3.86 -2.44
C SER A 94 3.06 -5.15 -2.81
N GLN A 95 4.25 -5.38 -2.23
CA GLN A 95 4.97 -6.64 -2.41
C GLN A 95 4.19 -7.82 -1.81
N ALA A 96 3.62 -7.68 -0.62
CA ALA A 96 2.80 -8.72 0.00
C ALA A 96 1.56 -9.07 -0.84
N LEU A 97 0.93 -8.09 -1.50
CA LEU A 97 -0.13 -8.33 -2.47
C LEU A 97 0.37 -9.07 -3.72
N ALA A 98 1.56 -8.73 -4.23
CA ALA A 98 2.17 -9.44 -5.35
C ALA A 98 2.51 -10.91 -5.00
N ASP A 99 3.01 -11.14 -3.79
CA ASP A 99 3.30 -12.48 -3.26
C ASP A 99 2.01 -13.30 -3.08
N ALA A 100 0.92 -12.63 -2.65
CA ALA A 100 -0.40 -13.24 -2.58
C ALA A 100 -0.87 -13.71 -3.96
N VAL A 101 -0.74 -12.88 -4.99
CA VAL A 101 -1.05 -13.26 -6.39
C VAL A 101 -0.14 -14.40 -6.86
N ALA A 102 1.16 -14.35 -6.56
CA ALA A 102 2.11 -15.39 -6.93
C ALA A 102 1.77 -16.75 -6.28
N SER A 103 1.28 -16.77 -5.04
CA SER A 103 0.89 -18.00 -4.35
C SER A 103 -0.26 -18.75 -5.04
N VAL A 104 -1.11 -18.03 -5.76
CA VAL A 104 -2.26 -18.58 -6.49
C VAL A 104 -1.87 -18.92 -7.92
N TYR A 105 -1.27 -17.97 -8.64
CA TYR A 105 -1.07 -18.00 -10.10
C TYR A 105 0.39 -18.17 -10.55
N GLY A 106 1.34 -18.28 -9.62
CA GLY A 106 2.78 -18.43 -9.87
C GLY A 106 3.54 -17.12 -10.00
N ASP A 107 4.87 -17.21 -9.92
CA ASP A 107 5.79 -16.07 -9.82
C ASP A 107 5.63 -15.03 -10.94
N GLU A 108 5.37 -15.46 -12.17
CA GLU A 108 5.20 -14.55 -13.31
C GLU A 108 3.96 -13.67 -13.17
N ALA A 109 2.88 -14.18 -12.57
CA ALA A 109 1.68 -13.39 -12.29
C ALA A 109 1.96 -12.35 -11.19
N GLY A 110 2.68 -12.72 -10.13
CA GLY A 110 3.10 -11.77 -9.09
C GLY A 110 3.99 -10.65 -9.64
N LYS A 111 4.97 -11.00 -10.49
CA LYS A 111 5.84 -10.03 -11.17
C LYS A 111 5.08 -9.11 -12.12
N ALA A 112 4.02 -9.60 -12.77
CA ALA A 112 3.16 -8.77 -13.62
C ALA A 112 2.22 -7.86 -12.81
N PHE A 113 1.79 -8.30 -11.63
CA PHE A 113 0.91 -7.53 -10.74
C PHE A 113 1.61 -6.33 -10.11
N LEU A 114 2.84 -6.49 -9.59
CA LEU A 114 3.50 -5.44 -8.82
C LEU A 114 3.62 -4.09 -9.57
N PRO A 115 4.08 -4.03 -10.84
CA PRO A 115 4.14 -2.79 -11.59
C PRO A 115 2.76 -2.14 -11.85
N LEU A 116 1.68 -2.93 -11.93
CA LEU A 116 0.32 -2.39 -12.02
C LEU A 116 -0.08 -1.69 -10.72
N CYS A 117 0.22 -2.33 -9.58
CA CYS A 117 -0.02 -1.78 -8.24
C CYS A 117 0.78 -0.47 -8.02
N GLU A 118 2.06 -0.46 -8.36
CA GLU A 118 2.90 0.75 -8.22
C GLU A 118 2.42 1.90 -9.13
N LYS A 119 1.93 1.57 -10.33
CA LYS A 119 1.42 2.54 -11.30
C LYS A 119 0.18 3.27 -10.77
N HIS A 120 -0.77 2.60 -10.11
CA HIS A 120 -1.96 3.28 -9.56
C HIS A 120 -1.61 4.17 -8.36
N ILE A 121 -0.69 3.74 -7.49
CA ILE A 121 -0.16 4.57 -6.40
C ILE A 121 0.42 5.87 -6.97
N GLY A 122 1.22 5.76 -8.04
CA GLY A 122 1.79 6.92 -8.72
C GLY A 122 0.74 7.90 -9.26
N PHE A 123 -0.45 7.42 -9.64
CA PHE A 123 -1.54 8.30 -10.08
C PHE A 123 -2.17 9.07 -8.93
N PHE A 124 -2.38 8.44 -7.76
CA PHE A 124 -2.84 9.16 -6.57
C PHE A 124 -1.82 10.19 -6.07
N VAL A 125 -0.52 9.87 -6.13
CA VAL A 125 0.56 10.83 -5.82
C VAL A 125 0.54 12.01 -6.77
N ASN A 126 0.39 11.78 -8.08
CA ASN A 126 0.30 12.85 -9.06
C ASN A 126 -0.97 13.70 -8.90
N TYR A 127 -2.10 13.08 -8.54
CA TYR A 127 -3.33 13.79 -8.21
C TYR A 127 -3.13 14.72 -7.01
N THR A 128 -2.58 14.17 -5.91
CA THR A 128 -2.22 14.92 -4.70
C THR A 128 -1.31 16.10 -5.02
N LYS A 129 -0.25 15.87 -5.82
CA LYS A 129 0.68 16.92 -6.25
C LYS A 129 -0.01 17.98 -7.10
N GLY A 130 -0.89 17.58 -8.02
CA GLY A 130 -1.66 18.49 -8.85
C GLY A 130 -2.47 19.45 -8.00
N LEU A 131 -3.24 18.94 -7.04
CA LEU A 131 -4.00 19.77 -6.10
C LEU A 131 -3.11 20.67 -5.25
N ALA A 132 -2.06 20.12 -4.63
CA ALA A 132 -1.20 20.86 -3.71
C ALA A 132 -0.41 21.99 -4.39
N THR A 133 -0.21 21.90 -5.71
CA THR A 133 0.52 22.89 -6.52
C THR A 133 -0.36 23.75 -7.43
N GLY A 134 -1.68 23.52 -7.43
CA GLY A 134 -2.61 24.19 -8.34
C GLY A 134 -2.46 23.80 -9.82
N ASP A 135 -1.85 22.65 -10.11
CA ASP A 135 -1.74 22.10 -11.46
C ASP A 135 -2.98 21.23 -11.77
N ASP A 136 -4.07 21.90 -12.14
CA ASP A 136 -5.32 21.23 -12.50
C ASP A 136 -5.17 20.28 -13.70
N ALA A 137 -4.20 20.52 -14.58
CA ALA A 137 -3.97 19.66 -15.74
C ALA A 137 -3.40 18.30 -15.29
N LEU A 138 -2.45 18.32 -14.35
CA LEU A 138 -1.93 17.11 -13.71
C LEU A 138 -3.01 16.38 -12.92
N ALA A 139 -3.82 17.10 -12.14
CA ALA A 139 -4.93 16.50 -11.38
C ALA A 139 -5.93 15.79 -12.31
N ARG A 140 -6.45 16.49 -13.33
CA ARG A 140 -7.38 15.90 -14.32
C ARG A 140 -6.79 14.74 -15.09
N ARG A 141 -5.50 14.82 -15.45
CA ARG A 141 -4.80 13.70 -16.12
C ARG A 141 -4.74 12.48 -15.20
N SER A 142 -4.44 12.68 -13.92
CA SER A 142 -4.32 11.59 -12.94
C SER A 142 -5.65 10.87 -12.73
N VAL A 143 -6.76 11.61 -12.66
CA VAL A 143 -8.12 11.01 -12.61
C VAL A 143 -8.41 10.15 -13.84
N LYS A 144 -8.08 10.61 -15.04
CA LYS A 144 -8.22 9.80 -16.27
C LYS A 144 -7.32 8.57 -16.28
N GLN A 145 -6.15 8.65 -15.67
CA GLN A 145 -5.23 7.51 -15.56
C GLN A 145 -5.72 6.48 -14.53
N LEU A 146 -6.33 6.91 -13.43
CA LEU A 146 -7.02 6.03 -12.48
C LEU A 146 -8.23 5.35 -13.12
N ASP A 147 -9.00 6.08 -13.94
CA ASP A 147 -10.08 5.53 -14.74
C ASP A 147 -9.61 4.41 -15.68
N ALA A 148 -8.56 4.68 -16.47
CA ALA A 148 -7.96 3.69 -17.35
C ALA A 148 -7.33 2.51 -16.58
N TYR A 149 -6.74 2.77 -15.41
CA TYR A 149 -6.17 1.72 -14.56
C TYR A 149 -7.21 0.68 -14.14
N ARG A 150 -8.44 1.08 -13.83
CA ARG A 150 -9.52 0.15 -13.49
C ARG A 150 -9.76 -0.87 -14.60
N THR A 151 -9.68 -0.43 -15.86
CA THR A 151 -9.79 -1.31 -17.04
C THR A 151 -8.53 -2.17 -17.24
N ASP A 152 -7.32 -1.59 -17.15
CA ASP A 152 -6.05 -2.33 -17.26
C ASP A 152 -5.98 -3.46 -16.21
N PHE A 153 -6.35 -3.14 -14.96
CA PHE A 153 -6.39 -4.09 -13.86
C PHE A 153 -7.50 -5.14 -14.05
N GLY A 154 -8.67 -4.72 -14.52
CA GLY A 154 -9.75 -5.63 -14.87
C GLY A 154 -9.33 -6.66 -15.92
N ALA A 155 -8.59 -6.25 -16.95
CA ALA A 155 -8.09 -7.15 -17.98
C ALA A 155 -7.05 -8.15 -17.43
N PHE A 156 -6.18 -7.69 -16.51
CA PHE A 156 -5.26 -8.57 -15.80
C PHE A 156 -6.01 -9.65 -15.00
N ILE A 157 -7.02 -9.25 -14.22
CA ILE A 157 -7.82 -10.18 -13.41
C ILE A 157 -8.66 -11.13 -14.27
N GLU A 158 -9.27 -10.64 -15.36
CA GLU A 158 -10.03 -11.47 -16.29
C GLU A 158 -9.15 -12.54 -16.92
N SER A 159 -7.93 -12.17 -17.34
CA SER A 159 -6.96 -13.12 -17.87
C SER A 159 -6.53 -14.15 -16.82
N ALA A 160 -6.29 -13.74 -15.57
CA ALA A 160 -5.83 -14.64 -14.51
C ALA A 160 -6.94 -15.64 -14.08
N THR A 161 -8.17 -15.15 -13.97
CA THR A 161 -9.33 -15.92 -13.50
C THR A 161 -10.05 -16.72 -14.61
N GLU A 162 -9.50 -16.69 -15.83
CA GLU A 162 -10.09 -17.32 -17.02
C GLU A 162 -11.53 -16.83 -17.30
N GLY A 163 -11.80 -15.55 -17.08
CA GLY A 163 -13.11 -14.95 -17.36
C GLY A 163 -14.16 -15.06 -16.25
N ARG A 164 -13.81 -15.63 -15.08
CA ARG A 164 -14.74 -15.70 -13.93
C ARG A 164 -15.08 -14.33 -13.35
N LEU A 165 -14.14 -13.38 -13.47
CA LEU A 165 -14.40 -11.96 -13.31
C LEU A 165 -14.10 -11.26 -14.63
N THR A 166 -15.09 -10.60 -15.22
CA THR A 166 -14.86 -9.82 -16.44
C THR A 166 -14.14 -8.51 -16.13
N THR A 167 -13.45 -7.94 -17.13
CA THR A 167 -12.83 -6.62 -17.02
C THR A 167 -13.83 -5.57 -16.52
N GLU A 168 -15.06 -5.59 -17.02
CA GLU A 168 -16.12 -4.65 -16.64
C GLU A 168 -16.52 -4.81 -15.17
N GLN A 169 -16.72 -6.04 -14.70
CA GLN A 169 -17.06 -6.32 -13.29
C GLN A 169 -15.99 -5.81 -12.33
N VAL A 170 -14.71 -6.02 -12.66
CA VAL A 170 -13.59 -5.56 -11.84
C VAL A 170 -13.49 -4.03 -11.87
N ALA A 171 -13.60 -3.42 -13.05
CA ALA A 171 -13.52 -1.97 -13.20
C ALA A 171 -14.66 -1.24 -12.45
N ASP A 172 -15.86 -1.82 -12.47
CA ASP A 172 -17.02 -1.33 -11.73
C ASP A 172 -16.87 -1.50 -10.22
N ALA A 173 -16.34 -2.65 -9.77
CA ALA A 173 -16.08 -2.90 -8.36
C ALA A 173 -15.04 -1.93 -7.77
N LEU A 174 -14.07 -1.48 -8.57
CA LEU A 174 -13.03 -0.54 -8.16
C LEU A 174 -13.46 0.93 -8.18
N ARG A 175 -14.54 1.28 -8.89
CA ARG A 175 -15.02 2.68 -8.99
C ARG A 175 -15.24 3.36 -7.63
N PRO A 176 -16.04 2.80 -6.69
CA PRO A 176 -16.29 3.49 -5.42
C PRO A 176 -15.02 3.66 -4.58
N HIS A 177 -14.08 2.72 -4.66
CA HIS A 177 -12.76 2.86 -4.03
C HIS A 177 -11.99 4.07 -4.60
N VAL A 178 -11.86 4.17 -5.93
CA VAL A 178 -11.15 5.31 -6.53
C VAL A 178 -11.81 6.63 -6.17
N GLU A 179 -13.14 6.70 -6.22
CA GLU A 179 -13.90 7.92 -5.89
C GLU A 179 -13.71 8.36 -4.43
N SER A 180 -13.81 7.44 -3.48
CA SER A 180 -13.63 7.74 -2.05
C SER A 180 -12.17 8.06 -1.69
N THR A 181 -11.18 7.40 -2.31
CA THR A 181 -9.77 7.76 -2.14
C THR A 181 -9.46 9.16 -2.69
N LEU A 182 -10.02 9.53 -3.86
CA LEU A 182 -9.90 10.89 -4.38
C LEU A 182 -10.51 11.93 -3.43
N ALA A 183 -11.69 11.65 -2.88
CA ALA A 183 -12.33 12.53 -1.90
C ALA A 183 -11.50 12.67 -0.61
N ALA A 184 -10.89 11.59 -0.13
CA ALA A 184 -9.98 11.64 1.02
C ALA A 184 -8.76 12.51 0.73
N ILE A 185 -8.16 12.39 -0.47
CA ILE A 185 -7.04 13.25 -0.90
C ILE A 185 -7.48 14.71 -1.00
N ASP A 186 -8.64 14.99 -1.59
CA ASP A 186 -9.19 16.35 -1.67
C ASP A 186 -9.29 16.98 -0.28
N ALA A 187 -9.82 16.23 0.69
CA ALA A 187 -9.96 16.69 2.07
C ALA A 187 -8.61 16.92 2.77
N VAL A 188 -7.61 16.07 2.52
CA VAL A 188 -6.25 16.27 3.06
C VAL A 188 -5.59 17.52 2.47
N VAL A 189 -5.70 17.73 1.15
CA VAL A 189 -4.97 18.80 0.47
C VAL A 189 -5.65 20.17 0.64
N THR A 190 -6.98 20.21 0.55
CA THR A 190 -7.74 21.47 0.56
C THR A 190 -8.25 21.85 1.95
N GLY A 191 -8.38 20.88 2.86
CA GLY A 191 -9.08 21.06 4.14
C GLY A 191 -10.60 21.19 4.01
N GLU A 192 -11.16 20.98 2.82
CA GLU A 192 -12.59 21.05 2.53
C GLU A 192 -13.18 19.65 2.23
N GLY A 193 -14.50 19.52 2.06
CA GLY A 193 -15.09 18.26 1.56
C GLY A 193 -15.28 17.14 2.60
N GLY A 194 -14.85 17.31 3.85
CA GLY A 194 -15.18 16.40 4.95
C GLY A 194 -14.01 16.09 5.87
N ASN A 195 -14.20 15.09 6.74
CA ASN A 195 -13.11 14.59 7.57
C ASN A 195 -12.28 13.58 6.76
N PRO A 196 -10.99 13.84 6.49
CA PRO A 196 -10.17 12.95 5.68
C PRO A 196 -10.04 11.53 6.27
N PHE A 197 -10.11 11.37 7.60
CA PHE A 197 -10.06 10.05 8.24
C PHE A 197 -11.33 9.24 8.02
N GLU A 198 -12.51 9.88 8.01
CA GLU A 198 -13.77 9.18 7.74
C GLU A 198 -13.85 8.80 6.25
N LEU A 199 -13.41 9.67 5.35
CA LEU A 199 -13.34 9.38 3.91
C LEU A 199 -12.34 8.25 3.60
N LEU A 200 -11.17 8.25 4.26
CA LEU A 200 -10.21 7.16 4.13
C LEU A 200 -10.77 5.84 4.66
N ARG A 201 -11.51 5.88 5.77
CA ARG A 201 -12.21 4.71 6.31
C ARG A 201 -13.29 4.19 5.37
N GLU A 202 -14.02 5.08 4.70
CA GLU A 202 -14.98 4.71 3.66
C GLU A 202 -14.28 4.02 2.49
N ALA A 203 -13.16 4.58 2.01
CA ALA A 203 -12.35 3.99 0.96
C ALA A 203 -11.85 2.59 1.33
N ALA A 204 -11.29 2.42 2.53
CA ALA A 204 -10.88 1.13 3.06
C ALA A 204 -12.08 0.17 3.28
N GLY A 205 -13.28 0.71 3.47
CA GLY A 205 -14.53 -0.03 3.58
C GLY A 205 -14.97 -0.72 2.29
N HIS A 206 -14.45 -0.32 1.13
CA HIS A 206 -14.71 -0.99 -0.14
C HIS A 206 -13.84 -2.24 -0.35
N MET A 207 -12.68 -2.32 0.30
CA MET A 207 -11.71 -3.40 0.12
C MET A 207 -12.25 -4.81 0.45
N PRO A 208 -13.07 -5.03 1.50
CA PRO A 208 -13.69 -6.33 1.74
C PRO A 208 -14.57 -6.83 0.58
N MET A 209 -15.26 -5.94 -0.14
CA MET A 209 -16.07 -6.35 -1.30
C MET A 209 -15.18 -6.80 -2.46
N ILE A 210 -14.09 -6.08 -2.72
CA ILE A 210 -13.10 -6.46 -3.75
C ILE A 210 -12.43 -7.79 -3.38
N ALA A 211 -12.01 -7.96 -2.12
CA ALA A 211 -11.45 -9.21 -1.62
C ALA A 211 -12.44 -10.39 -1.77
N THR A 212 -13.73 -10.16 -1.51
CA THR A 212 -14.79 -11.16 -1.68
C THR A 212 -14.93 -11.58 -3.14
N ALA A 213 -14.95 -10.63 -4.07
CA ALA A 213 -15.03 -10.93 -5.50
C ALA A 213 -13.83 -11.74 -5.99
N LEU A 214 -12.61 -11.30 -5.63
CA LEU A 214 -11.36 -11.98 -6.00
C LEU A 214 -11.27 -13.39 -5.40
N ALA A 215 -11.52 -13.53 -4.10
CA ALA A 215 -11.48 -14.83 -3.43
C ALA A 215 -12.55 -15.78 -3.97
N GLY A 216 -13.75 -15.29 -4.27
CA GLY A 216 -14.82 -16.08 -4.88
C GLY A 216 -14.43 -16.61 -6.26
N ALA A 217 -13.84 -15.76 -7.11
CA ALA A 217 -13.38 -16.18 -8.44
C ALA A 217 -12.23 -17.20 -8.37
N ILE A 218 -11.29 -17.01 -7.44
CA ILE A 218 -10.19 -17.95 -7.21
C ILE A 218 -10.73 -19.29 -6.68
N ALA A 219 -11.70 -19.27 -5.76
CA ALA A 219 -12.29 -20.48 -5.21
C ALA A 219 -13.09 -21.26 -6.26
N ASP A 220 -13.81 -20.56 -7.14
CA ASP A 220 -14.48 -21.19 -8.28
C ASP A 220 -13.49 -21.78 -9.30
N GLN A 221 -12.31 -21.17 -9.47
CA GLN A 221 -11.26 -21.68 -10.35
C GLN A 221 -10.52 -22.89 -9.79
N PHE A 222 -10.26 -22.90 -8.48
CA PHE A 222 -9.50 -23.96 -7.82
C PHE A 222 -10.25 -24.55 -6.61
N PRO A 223 -11.41 -25.20 -6.81
CA PRO A 223 -12.29 -25.66 -5.74
C PRO A 223 -11.65 -26.72 -4.83
N GLU A 224 -10.63 -27.45 -5.32
CA GLU A 224 -9.87 -28.42 -4.52
C GLU A 224 -8.85 -27.76 -3.58
N ARG A 225 -8.36 -26.55 -3.90
CA ARG A 225 -7.45 -25.76 -3.04
C ARG A 225 -8.21 -24.84 -2.09
N TYR A 226 -9.34 -24.30 -2.54
CA TYR A 226 -10.10 -23.29 -1.81
C TYR A 226 -11.56 -23.72 -1.69
N THR A 227 -11.85 -24.48 -0.64
CA THR A 227 -13.24 -24.80 -0.29
C THR A 227 -13.95 -23.54 0.21
N ALA A 228 -15.13 -23.27 -0.32
CA ALA A 228 -16.01 -22.19 0.12
C ALA A 228 -16.47 -22.37 1.57
#